data_AF-A0A812Z9Z6-F1
#
_entry.id   AF-A0A812Z9Z6-F1
#
_cell.length_a   1.000
_cell.length_b   1.000
_cell.length_c   1.000
_cell.angle_alpha   90.00
_cell.angle_beta   90.00
_cell.angle_gamma   90.00
#
_symmetry.space_group_name_H-M   'P 1'
#
loop_
_entity.id
_entity.type
_entity.pdbx_description
1 polymer ?
#
loop_
_entity_poly.entity_id
_entity_poly.type
_entity_poly.pdbx_seq_one_letter_code
_entity_poly.pdbx_strand_id
1 'polypeptide(L)'
;MVPNPSDGTCCTATCSKTACPAGFETRPENANKDAREVECCEPLCSSHSCSSGWVPDETRAERVGNTDQECCRRTCKEYTCSAGWATNPAAANKIGVDDETCCSKTCAQFQEQCTGDYAPNGATNNTVGHTAEKCCSKTCALYSCGTGVVIPKGQSVVGSSDELCCEDSRCPAMRNMTKIEKCNSLGEDVCSKHFVERKNTITNKTDALACQMTAISQCGLGDPLEVLPADCAE
;
A
#
# COMPACT_ATOMS: atom_id res chain seq x y z
N MET A 1 48.89 -4.96 75.20
CA MET A 1 48.91 -3.63 74.54
C MET A 1 48.30 -3.82 73.16
N VAL A 2 47.05 -3.39 72.99
CA VAL A 2 46.38 -3.35 71.69
C VAL A 2 46.88 -2.08 71.00
N PRO A 3 47.45 -2.14 69.78
CA PRO A 3 47.84 -0.92 69.09
C PRO A 3 46.60 -0.09 68.78
N ASN A 4 46.63 1.15 69.26
CA ASN A 4 45.67 2.21 69.03
C ASN A 4 45.77 2.62 67.54
N PRO A 5 44.70 2.55 66.73
CA PRO A 5 44.73 3.05 65.36
C PRO A 5 44.65 4.58 65.38
N SER A 6 45.78 5.22 65.68
CA SER A 6 45.97 6.64 65.48
C SER A 6 46.50 6.92 64.07
N ASP A 7 45.76 7.82 63.41
CA ASP A 7 46.22 8.82 62.44
C ASP A 7 46.42 8.41 60.97
N GLY A 8 45.35 8.60 60.19
CA GLY A 8 45.48 8.95 58.77
C GLY A 8 44.28 8.62 57.88
N THR A 9 43.50 7.59 58.20
CA THR A 9 42.52 7.01 57.26
C THR A 9 41.14 6.86 57.87
N CYS A 10 40.60 7.93 58.47
CA CYS A 10 39.23 7.91 58.95
C CYS A 10 38.38 8.90 58.16
N CYS A 11 37.51 8.32 57.32
CA CYS A 11 36.52 8.97 56.46
C CYS A 11 37.04 9.43 55.08
N THR A 12 37.28 8.47 54.18
CA THR A 12 37.13 8.76 52.75
C THR A 12 35.71 9.27 52.51
N ALA A 13 35.60 10.44 51.89
CA ALA A 13 34.32 11.05 51.60
C ALA A 13 33.61 10.16 50.58
N THR A 14 32.46 9.61 50.94
CA THR A 14 31.62 8.86 50.00
C THR A 14 30.63 9.80 49.34
N CYS A 15 30.18 9.48 48.12
CA CYS A 15 29.23 10.33 47.42
C CYS A 15 27.92 10.57 48.19
N SER A 16 27.47 9.60 49.02
CA SER A 16 26.31 9.74 49.90
C SER A 16 26.39 10.89 50.92
N LYS A 17 27.59 11.42 51.19
CA LYS A 17 27.80 12.54 52.13
C LYS A 17 28.00 13.88 51.42
N THR A 18 28.00 13.89 50.09
CA THR A 18 28.22 15.09 49.28
C THR A 18 26.88 15.66 48.85
N ALA A 19 26.58 16.91 49.22
CA ALA A 19 25.37 17.58 48.75
C ALA A 19 25.55 18.00 47.29
N CYS A 20 24.63 17.55 46.42
CA CYS A 20 24.63 17.96 45.03
C CYS A 20 24.01 19.35 44.84
N PRO A 21 24.49 20.13 43.86
CA PRO A 21 23.88 21.42 43.52
C PRO A 21 22.47 21.23 42.96
N ALA A 22 21.69 22.31 42.90
CA ALA A 22 20.33 22.26 42.34
C ALA A 22 20.35 21.73 40.89
N GLY A 23 19.43 20.80 40.59
CA GLY A 23 19.36 20.12 39.29
C GLY A 23 20.29 18.91 39.15
N PHE A 24 20.97 18.49 40.22
CA PHE A 24 21.81 17.31 40.26
C PHE A 24 21.45 16.40 41.44
N GLU A 25 21.66 15.09 41.29
CA GLU A 25 21.46 14.11 42.36
C GLU A 25 22.55 13.02 42.32
N THR A 26 22.77 12.37 43.46
CA THR A 26 23.74 11.27 43.59
C THR A 26 23.19 10.00 42.96
N ARG A 27 23.91 9.41 41.99
CA ARG A 27 23.56 8.10 41.45
C ARG A 27 23.56 7.04 42.55
N PRO A 28 22.50 6.22 42.71
CA PRO A 28 22.45 5.19 43.74
C PRO A 28 23.64 4.23 43.73
N GLU A 29 24.16 3.88 42.54
CA GLU A 29 25.33 3.02 42.37
C GLU A 29 26.66 3.67 42.78
N ASN A 30 26.72 5.01 42.85
CA ASN A 30 27.90 5.76 43.23
C ASN A 30 27.87 6.16 44.72
N ALA A 31 26.74 5.99 45.42
CA ALA A 31 26.54 6.44 46.79
C ALA A 31 27.66 6.00 47.78
N ASN A 32 28.25 4.82 47.57
CA ASN A 32 29.31 4.25 48.42
C ASN A 32 30.73 4.38 47.83
N LYS A 33 30.89 4.98 46.65
CA LYS A 33 32.20 5.18 46.02
C LYS A 33 32.92 6.39 46.63
N ASP A 34 34.25 6.37 46.56
CA ASP A 34 35.09 7.49 46.99
C ASP A 34 34.84 8.71 46.10
N ALA A 35 34.44 9.82 46.71
CA ALA A 35 34.11 11.07 46.04
C ALA A 35 35.28 11.74 45.32
N ARG A 36 36.52 11.26 45.54
CA ARG A 36 37.71 11.73 44.81
C ARG A 36 37.94 10.98 43.51
N GLU A 37 37.38 9.79 43.37
CA GLU A 37 37.60 8.89 42.24
C GLU A 37 36.44 8.91 41.24
N VAL A 38 35.25 9.34 41.69
CA VAL A 38 34.06 9.42 40.83
C VAL A 38 33.34 10.75 40.97
N GLU A 39 32.70 11.18 39.88
CA GLU A 39 31.78 12.30 39.89
C GLU A 39 30.50 11.89 40.64
N CYS A 40 30.32 12.47 41.84
CA CYS A 40 29.25 12.07 42.74
C CYS A 40 27.87 12.58 42.34
N CYS A 41 27.81 13.62 41.53
CA CYS A 41 26.57 14.30 41.19
C CYS A 41 26.38 14.26 39.69
N GLU A 42 25.23 13.74 39.26
CA GLU A 42 24.83 13.74 37.86
C GLU A 42 23.59 14.61 37.69
N PRO A 43 23.42 15.24 36.52
CA PRO A 43 22.28 16.10 36.27
C PRO A 43 20.98 15.28 36.30
N LEU A 44 19.91 15.94 36.73
CA LEU A 44 18.55 15.45 36.58
C LEU A 44 18.07 15.68 35.15
N CYS A 45 17.18 14.84 34.67
CA CYS A 45 16.59 14.96 33.34
C CYS A 45 15.85 16.28 33.11
N SER A 46 15.34 16.93 34.16
CA SER A 46 14.79 18.30 34.10
C SER A 46 15.78 19.36 33.61
N SER A 47 17.09 19.09 33.70
CA SER A 47 18.15 19.97 33.19
C SER A 47 18.64 19.59 31.79
N HIS A 48 18.21 18.45 31.26
CA HIS A 48 18.64 17.94 29.96
C HIS A 48 17.84 18.58 28.81
N SER A 49 18.55 19.01 27.76
CA SER A 49 17.92 19.55 26.54
C SER A 49 17.84 18.48 25.46
N CYS A 50 16.61 18.12 25.09
CA CYS A 50 16.38 17.07 24.10
C CYS A 50 16.83 17.47 22.69
N SER A 51 17.47 16.55 21.96
CA SER A 51 17.85 16.76 20.56
C SER A 51 16.63 16.82 19.61
N SER A 52 16.87 17.18 18.34
CA SER A 52 15.83 17.13 17.30
C SER A 52 15.18 15.75 17.23
N GLY A 53 13.85 15.72 17.17
CA GLY A 53 13.09 14.48 17.13
C GLY A 53 12.76 13.92 18.51
N TRP A 54 13.13 14.60 19.58
CA TRP A 54 12.81 14.24 20.96
C TRP A 54 12.13 15.39 21.69
N VAL A 55 11.33 15.05 22.71
CA VAL A 55 10.70 16.02 23.62
C VAL A 55 10.92 15.59 25.08
N PRO A 56 10.98 16.52 26.04
CA PRO A 56 11.18 16.19 27.45
C PRO A 56 10.17 15.15 27.96
N ASP A 57 10.65 14.18 28.74
CA ASP A 57 9.80 13.25 29.47
C ASP A 57 9.54 13.79 30.88
N GLU A 58 8.44 14.54 31.05
CA GLU A 58 8.06 15.11 32.35
C GLU A 58 7.91 14.06 33.45
N THR A 59 7.61 12.81 33.10
CA THR A 59 7.52 11.70 34.06
C THR A 59 8.88 11.26 34.61
N ARG A 60 9.98 11.71 33.99
CA ARG A 60 11.35 11.42 34.36
C ARG A 60 12.13 12.64 34.81
N ALA A 61 11.49 13.80 34.98
CA ALA A 61 12.17 15.07 35.28
C ALA A 61 13.11 15.01 36.51
N GLU A 62 12.76 14.22 37.52
CA GLU A 62 13.53 14.01 38.76
C GLU A 62 14.47 12.80 38.69
N ARG A 63 14.56 12.11 37.55
CA ARG A 63 15.47 10.99 37.37
C ARG A 63 16.86 11.51 37.01
N VAL A 64 17.89 10.92 37.59
CA VAL A 64 19.28 11.13 37.16
C VAL A 64 19.47 10.60 35.74
N GLY A 65 20.00 11.46 34.86
CA GLY A 65 20.27 11.13 33.46
C GLY A 65 20.66 12.37 32.65
N ASN A 66 21.43 12.15 31.58
CA ASN A 66 21.95 13.24 30.73
C ASN A 66 21.91 12.90 29.23
N THR A 67 21.13 11.90 28.86
CA THR A 67 20.95 11.46 27.47
C THR A 67 19.49 11.54 27.04
N ASP A 68 19.24 11.67 25.74
CA ASP A 68 17.87 11.70 25.20
C ASP A 68 17.10 10.40 25.53
N GLN A 69 17.79 9.26 25.52
CA GLN A 69 17.19 7.96 25.83
C GLN A 69 16.71 7.87 27.29
N GLU A 70 17.43 8.52 28.20
CA GLU A 70 17.09 8.56 29.62
C GLU A 70 16.00 9.59 29.90
N CYS A 71 16.11 10.78 29.30
CA CYS A 71 15.37 11.97 29.72
C CYS A 71 14.25 12.44 28.77
N CYS A 72 14.20 11.90 27.56
CA CYS A 72 13.29 12.37 26.52
C CYS A 72 12.45 11.24 25.92
N ARG A 73 11.41 11.62 25.19
CA ARG A 73 10.57 10.71 24.40
C ARG A 73 10.73 11.02 22.92
N ARG A 74 10.85 9.97 22.11
CA ARG A 74 10.94 10.07 20.65
C ARG A 74 9.63 10.60 20.08
N THR A 75 9.76 11.50 19.12
CA THR A 75 8.67 11.98 18.28
C THR A 75 8.69 11.29 16.92
N CYS A 76 7.60 11.42 16.19
CA CYS A 76 7.46 10.88 14.84
C CYS A 76 8.37 11.54 13.80
N LYS A 77 9.06 12.64 14.13
CA LYS A 77 9.93 13.38 13.21
C LYS A 77 11.03 12.53 12.58
N GLU A 78 11.58 11.58 13.35
CA GLU A 78 12.66 10.69 12.94
C GLU A 78 12.17 9.24 12.76
N TYR A 79 10.85 9.04 12.64
CA TYR A 79 10.27 7.71 12.47
C TYR A 79 10.19 7.33 10.99
N THR A 80 10.71 6.15 10.66
CA THR A 80 10.63 5.57 9.32
C THR A 80 9.43 4.65 9.24
N CYS A 81 8.47 5.00 8.37
CA CYS A 81 7.28 4.21 8.15
C CYS A 81 7.57 2.87 7.47
N SER A 82 6.84 1.82 7.84
CA SER A 82 6.94 0.52 7.20
C SER A 82 6.24 0.46 5.83
N ALA A 83 6.32 -0.68 5.15
CA ALA A 83 5.70 -0.87 3.84
C ALA A 83 4.18 -0.68 3.90
N GLY A 84 3.64 0.10 2.95
CA GLY A 84 2.22 0.46 2.91
C GLY A 84 1.83 1.66 3.79
N TRP A 85 2.83 2.35 4.34
CA TRP A 85 2.67 3.58 5.10
C TRP A 85 3.54 4.70 4.51
N ALA A 86 3.13 5.94 4.70
CA ALA A 86 3.90 7.12 4.34
C ALA A 86 3.95 8.10 5.52
N THR A 87 5.04 8.87 5.58
CA THR A 87 5.25 9.86 6.64
C THR A 87 4.07 10.82 6.75
N ASN A 88 3.56 11.00 7.98
CA ASN A 88 2.51 11.97 8.24
C ASN A 88 3.12 13.28 8.78
N PRO A 89 3.27 14.34 7.95
CA PRO A 89 3.89 15.58 8.40
C PRO A 89 3.12 16.25 9.54
N ALA A 90 1.80 16.03 9.64
CA ALA A 90 0.98 16.55 10.75
C ALA A 90 1.26 15.82 12.07
N ALA A 91 1.87 14.63 12.04
CA ALA A 91 2.26 13.88 13.22
C ALA A 91 3.69 14.14 13.68
N ALA A 92 4.50 14.94 12.95
CA ALA A 92 5.95 15.06 13.19
C ALA A 92 6.33 15.35 14.65
N ASN A 93 5.57 16.18 15.36
CA ASN A 93 5.83 16.54 16.77
C ASN A 93 5.08 15.67 17.79
N LYS A 94 4.31 14.67 17.34
CA LYS A 94 3.65 13.72 18.24
C LYS A 94 4.67 12.73 18.79
N ILE A 95 4.50 12.36 20.06
CA ILE A 95 5.28 11.29 20.68
C ILE A 95 4.78 9.96 20.13
N GLY A 96 5.66 9.18 19.52
CA GLY A 96 5.30 7.92 18.86
C GLY A 96 6.53 7.22 18.27
N VAL A 97 6.44 5.90 18.19
CA VAL A 97 7.49 5.02 17.63
C VAL A 97 6.89 3.88 16.79
N ASP A 98 5.69 4.08 16.28
CA ASP A 98 4.89 3.11 15.52
C ASP A 98 4.20 3.80 14.34
N ASP A 99 3.82 2.99 13.34
CA ASP A 99 3.20 3.46 12.10
C ASP A 99 1.84 4.12 12.35
N GLU A 100 1.04 3.55 13.24
CA GLU A 100 -0.30 4.05 13.57
C GLU A 100 -0.26 5.47 14.12
N THR A 101 0.78 5.80 14.89
CA THR A 101 0.95 7.13 15.48
C THR A 101 1.63 8.10 14.51
N CYS A 102 2.63 7.63 13.76
CA CYS A 102 3.56 8.48 13.02
C CYS A 102 3.33 8.58 11.53
N CYS A 103 2.53 7.68 10.95
CA CYS A 103 2.39 7.52 9.53
C CYS A 103 0.92 7.63 9.08
N SER A 104 0.71 7.61 7.77
CA SER A 104 -0.59 7.52 7.14
C SER A 104 -0.61 6.31 6.22
N LYS A 105 -1.69 5.54 6.26
CA LYS A 105 -1.87 4.39 5.36
C LYS A 105 -1.81 4.85 3.91
N THR A 106 -1.10 4.08 3.08
CA THR A 106 -1.11 4.25 1.64
C THR A 106 -2.08 3.27 0.99
N CYS A 107 -2.38 3.52 -0.28
CA CYS A 107 -3.23 2.66 -1.08
C CYS A 107 -2.71 1.22 -1.23
N ALA A 108 -1.43 0.96 -0.96
CA ALA A 108 -0.90 -0.41 -0.91
C ALA A 108 -1.64 -1.28 0.11
N GLN A 109 -2.08 -0.72 1.25
CA GLN A 109 -2.86 -1.47 2.25
C GLN A 109 -4.35 -1.63 1.88
N PHE A 110 -4.80 -0.97 0.81
CA PHE A 110 -6.20 -0.96 0.40
C PHE A 110 -6.47 -1.84 -0.84
N GLN A 111 -5.44 -2.33 -1.52
CA GLN A 111 -5.60 -3.03 -2.81
C GLN A 111 -6.55 -4.24 -2.74
N GLU A 112 -6.50 -5.02 -1.66
CA GLU A 112 -7.37 -6.20 -1.47
C GLU A 112 -8.84 -5.84 -1.17
N GLN A 113 -9.10 -4.57 -0.84
CA GLN A 113 -10.44 -4.06 -0.53
C GLN A 113 -11.13 -3.48 -1.78
N CYS A 114 -10.41 -3.39 -2.91
CA CYS A 114 -10.98 -3.07 -4.21
C CYS A 114 -11.93 -4.21 -4.64
N THR A 115 -13.23 -3.99 -4.49
CA THR A 115 -14.28 -4.98 -4.78
C THR A 115 -15.41 -4.35 -5.59
N GLY A 116 -16.28 -5.18 -6.18
CA GLY A 116 -17.41 -4.74 -6.99
C GLY A 116 -16.93 -4.07 -8.28
N ASP A 117 -17.20 -2.78 -8.41
CA ASP A 117 -16.89 -2.01 -9.61
C ASP A 117 -15.52 -1.33 -9.59
N TYR A 118 -14.65 -1.78 -8.69
CA TYR A 118 -13.29 -1.29 -8.52
C TYR A 118 -12.30 -2.45 -8.56
N ALA A 119 -11.16 -2.22 -9.19
CA ALA A 119 -10.03 -3.15 -9.23
C ALA A 119 -8.76 -2.51 -8.65
N PRO A 120 -7.81 -3.33 -8.17
CA PRO A 120 -6.51 -2.85 -7.70
C PRO A 120 -5.80 -1.96 -8.72
N ASN A 121 -5.20 -0.87 -8.25
CA ASN A 121 -4.39 0.04 -9.04
C ASN A 121 -3.00 0.20 -8.43
N GLY A 122 -2.07 -0.65 -8.87
CA GLY A 122 -0.68 -0.64 -8.39
C GLY A 122 0.05 0.69 -8.59
N ALA A 123 -0.35 1.51 -9.57
CA ALA A 123 0.25 2.84 -9.78
C ALA A 123 -0.02 3.80 -8.62
N THR A 124 -1.06 3.55 -7.81
CA THR A 124 -1.42 4.39 -6.66
C THR A 124 -0.85 3.91 -5.34
N ASN A 125 -0.12 2.77 -5.30
CA ASN A 125 0.31 2.12 -4.05
C ASN A 125 1.01 3.03 -3.02
N ASN A 126 1.77 4.02 -3.49
CA ASN A 126 2.50 4.97 -2.61
C ASN A 126 1.71 6.24 -2.28
N THR A 127 0.46 6.33 -2.72
CA THR A 127 -0.42 7.47 -2.45
C THR A 127 -1.06 7.31 -1.08
N VAL A 128 -1.01 8.36 -0.25
CA VAL A 128 -1.73 8.38 1.04
C VAL A 128 -3.23 8.30 0.80
N GLY A 129 -3.89 7.28 1.35
CA GLY A 129 -5.29 7.01 1.08
C GLY A 129 -5.72 5.64 1.58
N HIS A 130 -7.03 5.49 1.78
CA HIS A 130 -7.65 4.23 2.22
C HIS A 130 -9.11 4.14 1.75
N THR A 131 -9.43 4.71 0.59
CA THR A 131 -10.77 4.62 -0.01
C THR A 131 -10.68 4.07 -1.41
N ALA A 132 -11.75 3.41 -1.88
CA ALA A 132 -11.78 2.79 -3.19
C ALA A 132 -11.58 3.82 -4.31
N GLU A 133 -12.20 4.99 -4.18
CA GLU A 133 -12.11 6.08 -5.17
C GLU A 133 -10.68 6.60 -5.35
N LYS A 134 -9.87 6.53 -4.28
CA LYS A 134 -8.49 7.03 -4.29
C LYS A 134 -7.46 5.95 -4.62
N CYS A 135 -7.74 4.71 -4.23
CA CYS A 135 -6.76 3.62 -4.21
C CYS A 135 -7.02 2.53 -5.24
N CYS A 136 -8.20 2.52 -5.85
CA CYS A 136 -8.60 1.55 -6.85
C CYS A 136 -8.89 2.27 -8.18
N SER A 137 -8.92 1.52 -9.26
CA SER A 137 -9.42 1.99 -10.54
C SER A 137 -10.85 1.50 -10.75
N LYS A 138 -11.69 2.36 -11.32
CA LYS A 138 -13.03 1.95 -11.76
C LYS A 138 -12.90 0.88 -12.83
N THR A 139 -13.74 -0.13 -12.74
CA THR A 139 -13.91 -1.13 -13.78
C THR A 139 -15.02 -0.73 -14.73
N CYS A 140 -15.08 -1.41 -15.87
CA CYS A 140 -16.14 -1.23 -16.86
C CYS A 140 -17.54 -1.59 -16.32
N ALA A 141 -17.67 -2.16 -15.13
CA ALA A 141 -18.95 -2.45 -14.50
C ALA A 141 -19.78 -1.18 -14.22
N LEU A 142 -19.12 -0.02 -14.02
CA LEU A 142 -19.79 1.28 -13.88
C LEU A 142 -19.99 2.01 -15.21
N TYR A 143 -19.47 1.46 -16.30
CA TYR A 143 -19.58 2.08 -17.60
C TYR A 143 -20.93 1.75 -18.24
N SER A 144 -21.44 2.63 -19.10
CA SER A 144 -22.68 2.39 -19.85
C SER A 144 -22.39 2.53 -21.33
N CYS A 145 -22.57 1.44 -22.06
CA CYS A 145 -22.36 1.41 -23.49
C CYS A 145 -23.59 1.96 -24.25
N GLY A 146 -23.36 2.50 -25.44
CA GLY A 146 -24.43 2.94 -26.34
C GLY A 146 -25.31 1.80 -26.88
N THR A 147 -26.23 2.10 -27.79
CA THR A 147 -27.07 1.08 -28.42
C THR A 147 -26.23 0.17 -29.34
N GLY A 148 -26.47 -1.14 -29.27
CA GLY A 148 -25.82 -2.14 -30.15
C GLY A 148 -24.49 -2.70 -29.63
N VAL A 149 -24.06 -2.31 -28.44
CA VAL A 149 -22.82 -2.75 -27.78
C VAL A 149 -23.09 -3.28 -26.37
N VAL A 150 -22.23 -4.16 -25.86
CA VAL A 150 -22.34 -4.84 -24.56
C VAL A 150 -21.05 -4.76 -23.76
N ILE A 151 -21.13 -5.02 -22.45
CA ILE A 151 -19.99 -5.06 -21.54
C ILE A 151 -19.66 -6.53 -21.21
N PRO A 152 -18.65 -7.12 -21.85
CA PRO A 152 -18.41 -8.56 -21.76
C PRO A 152 -17.80 -9.01 -20.43
N LYS A 153 -16.98 -8.16 -19.82
CA LYS A 153 -16.16 -8.45 -18.63
C LYS A 153 -16.12 -7.24 -17.71
N GLY A 154 -17.28 -6.68 -17.38
CA GLY A 154 -17.41 -5.40 -16.66
C GLY A 154 -16.55 -5.32 -15.41
N GLN A 155 -16.55 -6.38 -14.60
CA GLN A 155 -15.81 -6.43 -13.33
C GLN A 155 -14.30 -6.68 -13.48
N SER A 156 -13.84 -7.17 -14.64
CA SER A 156 -12.44 -7.58 -14.84
C SER A 156 -11.63 -6.61 -15.70
N VAL A 157 -12.29 -5.65 -16.36
CA VAL A 157 -11.66 -4.69 -17.24
C VAL A 157 -11.60 -3.33 -16.56
N VAL A 158 -10.38 -2.78 -16.42
CA VAL A 158 -10.14 -1.48 -15.78
C VAL A 158 -10.23 -0.38 -16.80
N GLY A 159 -11.29 0.44 -16.74
CA GLY A 159 -11.47 1.55 -17.66
C GLY A 159 -12.81 2.25 -17.55
N SER A 160 -12.98 3.25 -18.40
CA SER A 160 -14.19 4.08 -18.45
C SER A 160 -14.41 4.70 -19.83
N SER A 161 -14.02 4.00 -20.89
CA SER A 161 -14.24 4.44 -22.29
C SER A 161 -14.89 3.34 -23.11
N ASP A 162 -15.57 3.72 -24.19
CA ASP A 162 -16.23 2.79 -25.10
C ASP A 162 -15.23 1.76 -25.67
N GLU A 163 -14.04 2.21 -26.09
CA GLU A 163 -13.04 1.35 -26.72
C GLU A 163 -12.52 0.25 -25.79
N LEU A 164 -12.61 0.47 -24.49
CA LEU A 164 -12.11 -0.48 -23.49
C LEU A 164 -13.23 -1.30 -22.86
N CYS A 165 -14.40 -0.69 -22.67
CA CYS A 165 -15.50 -1.26 -21.90
C CYS A 165 -16.59 -1.89 -22.73
N CYS A 166 -16.67 -1.54 -24.02
CA CYS A 166 -17.77 -1.94 -24.88
C CYS A 166 -17.26 -2.78 -26.05
N GLU A 167 -18.04 -3.78 -26.42
CA GLU A 167 -17.86 -4.53 -27.66
C GLU A 167 -19.20 -4.63 -28.40
N ASP A 168 -19.19 -5.03 -29.67
CA ASP A 168 -20.41 -5.26 -30.43
C ASP A 168 -21.30 -6.31 -29.74
N SER A 169 -22.60 -6.05 -29.63
CA SER A 169 -23.59 -6.94 -28.98
C SER A 169 -23.66 -8.35 -29.58
N ARG A 170 -23.13 -8.53 -30.78
CA ARG A 170 -23.03 -9.82 -31.46
C ARG A 170 -21.78 -10.63 -31.07
N CYS A 171 -20.76 -10.01 -30.45
CA CYS A 171 -19.52 -10.68 -30.03
C CYS A 171 -19.75 -11.87 -29.06
N PRO A 172 -20.67 -11.83 -28.07
CA PRO A 172 -20.91 -12.98 -27.18
C PRO A 172 -21.38 -14.24 -27.93
N ALA A 173 -22.11 -14.09 -29.04
CA ALA A 173 -22.52 -15.22 -29.86
C ALA A 173 -21.29 -15.87 -30.54
N MET A 174 -20.37 -15.04 -31.04
CA MET A 174 -19.16 -15.52 -31.73
C MET A 174 -18.20 -16.28 -30.84
N ARG A 175 -18.02 -15.85 -29.58
CA ARG A 175 -17.14 -16.58 -28.63
C ARG A 175 -17.60 -18.01 -28.34
N ASN A 176 -18.86 -18.33 -28.62
CA ASN A 176 -19.41 -19.67 -28.49
C ASN A 176 -19.36 -20.49 -29.79
N MET A 177 -18.82 -19.92 -30.87
CA MET A 177 -18.69 -20.59 -32.17
C MET A 177 -17.27 -21.16 -32.35
N THR A 178 -17.18 -22.24 -33.12
CA THR A 178 -15.90 -22.89 -33.46
C THR A 178 -15.35 -22.32 -34.77
N LYS A 179 -14.09 -21.88 -34.75
CA LYS A 179 -13.39 -21.43 -35.95
C LYS A 179 -13.14 -22.59 -36.91
N ILE A 180 -13.44 -22.39 -38.19
CA ILE A 180 -13.14 -23.31 -39.29
C ILE A 180 -12.53 -22.58 -40.48
N GLU A 181 -12.01 -23.34 -41.44
CA GLU A 181 -11.47 -22.75 -42.68
C GLU A 181 -12.57 -22.36 -43.68
N LYS A 182 -13.65 -23.16 -43.78
CA LYS A 182 -14.72 -23.00 -44.77
C LYS A 182 -16.05 -23.53 -44.24
N CYS A 183 -17.14 -22.81 -44.47
CA CYS A 183 -18.51 -23.24 -44.10
C CYS A 183 -19.06 -24.37 -44.99
N ASN A 184 -18.56 -24.49 -46.23
CA ASN A 184 -19.04 -25.47 -47.20
C ASN A 184 -18.74 -26.88 -46.68
N SER A 185 -19.77 -27.73 -46.57
CA SER A 185 -19.76 -29.13 -46.05
C SER A 185 -20.18 -29.32 -44.58
N LEU A 186 -20.61 -28.26 -43.89
CA LEU A 186 -21.23 -28.44 -42.58
C LEU A 186 -22.68 -28.91 -42.72
N GLY A 187 -23.09 -29.81 -41.82
CA GLY A 187 -24.49 -30.18 -41.62
C GLY A 187 -25.31 -29.03 -41.03
N GLU A 188 -26.63 -29.10 -41.20
CA GLU A 188 -27.57 -28.06 -40.74
C GLU A 188 -27.47 -27.80 -39.23
N ASP A 189 -27.26 -28.84 -38.43
CA ASP A 189 -27.19 -28.80 -36.96
C ASP A 189 -25.88 -28.19 -36.41
N VAL A 190 -24.88 -28.06 -37.28
CA VAL A 190 -23.55 -27.53 -36.94
C VAL A 190 -23.21 -26.24 -37.68
N CYS A 191 -23.89 -25.89 -38.77
CA CYS A 191 -23.59 -24.69 -39.56
C CYS A 191 -23.53 -23.42 -38.69
N SER A 192 -24.59 -23.11 -37.95
CA SER A 192 -24.69 -21.90 -37.12
C SER A 192 -23.83 -21.92 -35.85
N LYS A 193 -23.00 -22.94 -35.65
CA LYS A 193 -22.05 -23.06 -34.53
C LYS A 193 -20.61 -22.78 -34.94
N HIS A 194 -20.37 -22.42 -36.20
CA HIS A 194 -19.03 -22.17 -36.71
C HIS A 194 -18.90 -20.81 -37.39
N PHE A 195 -17.67 -20.31 -37.45
CA PHE A 195 -17.33 -19.09 -38.17
C PHE A 195 -16.02 -19.26 -38.94
N VAL A 196 -15.80 -18.40 -39.94
CA VAL A 196 -14.51 -18.25 -40.61
C VAL A 196 -13.95 -16.86 -40.37
N GLU A 197 -12.63 -16.74 -40.43
CA GLU A 197 -11.96 -15.44 -40.49
C GLU A 197 -11.59 -15.09 -41.93
N ARG A 198 -11.81 -13.85 -42.33
CA ARG A 198 -11.37 -13.32 -43.62
C ARG A 198 -10.70 -11.98 -43.49
N LYS A 199 -9.60 -11.80 -44.20
CA LYS A 199 -8.96 -10.49 -44.28
C LYS A 199 -9.79 -9.55 -45.15
N ASN A 200 -10.29 -8.48 -44.56
CA ASN A 200 -10.95 -7.39 -45.24
C ASN A 200 -9.91 -6.59 -46.05
N THR A 201 -10.09 -6.54 -47.36
CA THR A 201 -9.13 -5.87 -48.26
C THR A 201 -9.22 -4.35 -48.20
N ILE A 202 -10.33 -3.80 -47.69
CA ILE A 202 -10.56 -2.36 -47.58
C ILE A 202 -9.94 -1.83 -46.28
N THR A 203 -10.24 -2.48 -45.16
CA THR A 203 -9.77 -2.04 -43.83
C THR A 203 -8.42 -2.65 -43.44
N ASN A 204 -7.96 -3.66 -44.18
CA ASN A 204 -6.79 -4.49 -43.86
C ASN A 204 -6.89 -5.21 -42.50
N LYS A 205 -8.09 -5.29 -41.91
CA LYS A 205 -8.40 -6.04 -40.68
C LYS A 205 -8.90 -7.45 -41.00
N THR A 206 -8.91 -8.33 -40.01
CA THR A 206 -9.52 -9.66 -40.12
C THR A 206 -10.95 -9.58 -39.59
N ASP A 207 -11.93 -9.98 -40.39
CA ASP A 207 -13.34 -10.03 -40.01
C ASP A 207 -13.73 -11.47 -39.68
N ALA A 208 -14.57 -11.65 -38.68
CA ALA A 208 -15.17 -12.94 -38.38
C ALA A 208 -16.57 -13.01 -39.03
N LEU A 209 -16.81 -14.07 -39.80
CA LEU A 209 -18.03 -14.29 -40.57
C LEU A 209 -18.70 -15.59 -40.08
N ALA A 210 -19.90 -15.45 -39.52
CA ALA A 210 -20.71 -16.60 -39.12
C ALA A 210 -21.07 -17.46 -40.34
N CYS A 211 -21.03 -18.78 -40.16
CA CYS A 211 -21.61 -19.69 -41.15
C CYS A 211 -23.14 -19.68 -41.00
N GLN A 212 -23.85 -19.58 -42.13
CA GLN A 212 -25.31 -19.53 -42.17
C GLN A 212 -25.88 -20.54 -43.16
N MET A 213 -27.07 -21.05 -42.82
CA MET A 213 -27.84 -21.87 -43.73
C MET A 213 -28.53 -21.01 -44.77
N THR A 214 -28.28 -21.33 -46.04
CA THR A 214 -28.97 -20.71 -47.17
C THR A 214 -30.37 -21.30 -47.34
N ALA A 215 -31.22 -20.62 -48.12
CA ALA A 215 -32.58 -21.07 -48.45
C ALA A 215 -32.65 -22.44 -49.17
N ILE A 216 -31.52 -22.93 -49.69
CA ILE A 216 -31.40 -24.24 -50.37
C ILE A 216 -30.75 -25.32 -49.49
N SER A 217 -30.77 -25.13 -48.17
CA SER A 217 -30.17 -26.08 -47.22
C SER A 217 -28.69 -26.36 -47.47
N GLN A 218 -27.93 -25.34 -47.92
CA GLN A 218 -26.47 -25.39 -47.97
C GLN A 218 -25.85 -24.42 -46.94
N CYS A 219 -24.87 -24.90 -46.16
CA CYS A 219 -24.12 -24.06 -45.24
C CYS A 219 -23.12 -23.21 -46.02
N GLY A 220 -23.22 -21.90 -45.90
CA GLY A 220 -22.38 -20.92 -46.58
C GLY A 220 -21.92 -19.83 -45.64
N LEU A 221 -21.23 -18.83 -46.19
CA LEU A 221 -20.92 -17.61 -45.45
C LEU A 221 -22.18 -16.78 -45.34
N GLY A 222 -22.44 -16.25 -44.14
CA GLY A 222 -23.48 -15.25 -43.92
C GLY A 222 -23.24 -13.97 -44.72
N ASP A 223 -24.26 -13.12 -44.77
CA ASP A 223 -24.24 -11.87 -45.51
C ASP A 223 -23.09 -10.94 -45.02
N PRO A 224 -22.35 -10.23 -45.89
CA PRO A 224 -21.25 -9.35 -45.47
C PRO A 224 -21.66 -8.19 -44.55
N LEU A 225 -22.95 -7.91 -44.45
CA LEU A 225 -23.50 -6.93 -43.49
C LEU A 225 -23.44 -7.45 -42.04
N GLU A 226 -23.20 -8.74 -41.85
CA GLU A 226 -22.92 -9.38 -40.56
C GLU A 226 -21.42 -9.53 -40.28
N VAL A 227 -20.59 -8.72 -40.91
CA VAL A 227 -19.17 -8.63 -40.53
C VAL A 227 -19.07 -8.17 -39.08
N LEU A 228 -18.40 -8.99 -38.27
CA LEU A 228 -18.10 -8.69 -36.88
C LEU A 228 -16.66 -8.23 -36.72
N PRO A 229 -16.41 -7.27 -35.81
CA PRO A 229 -15.06 -6.87 -35.45
C PRO A 229 -14.21 -8.08 -35.06
N ALA A 230 -12.94 -8.10 -35.49
CA ALA A 230 -11.97 -9.17 -35.20
C ALA A 230 -11.88 -9.50 -33.70
N ASP A 231 -12.00 -8.45 -32.91
CA ASP A 231 -11.96 -8.38 -31.45
C ASP A 231 -13.08 -9.19 -30.78
N CYS A 232 -14.10 -9.64 -31.53
CA CYS A 232 -15.10 -10.57 -31.02
C CYS A 232 -14.61 -12.03 -30.84
N ALA A 233 -13.46 -12.41 -31.42
CA ALA A 233 -13.04 -13.82 -31.53
C ALA A 233 -12.01 -14.29 -30.49
N GLU A 234 -11.66 -13.47 -29.50
CA GLU A 234 -10.68 -13.76 -28.43
C GLU A 234 -11.28 -14.41 -27.17
#